data_AF-A0A2E1XFL1-F1
#
_entry.id   AF-A0A2E1XFL1-F1
#
_cell.length_a   1.000
_cell.length_b   1.000
_cell.length_c   1.000
_cell.angle_alpha   90.00
_cell.angle_beta   90.00
_cell.angle_gamma   90.00
#
_symmetry.space_group_name_H-M   'P 1'
#
loop_
_entity.id
_entity.type
_entity.pdbx_description
1 polymer ?
#
loop_
_entity_poly.entity_id
_entity_poly.type
_entity_poly.pdbx_seq_one_letter_code
_entity_poly.pdbx_strand_id
1 'polypeptide(L)'
;MTDMTQAAAERIEALIDITEALNLIFDEENTALEERRPEDAAPLQAEKARLASDYARSIRAVAADRAHVASVDQTLLVRLRAVTTSFEALAARQRTLLDHAPHPSAVAQGA
;
A
#
# COMPACT_ATOMS: atom_id res chain seq x y z
N MET A 1 -15.06 -18.56 23.57
CA MET A 1 -15.38 -17.82 22.33
C MET A 1 -14.50 -16.56 22.22
N THR A 2 -13.22 -16.68 22.59
CA THR A 2 -12.25 -15.57 22.68
C THR A 2 -11.13 -15.72 21.63
N ASP A 3 -10.78 -16.96 21.25
CA ASP A 3 -9.80 -17.26 20.22
C ASP A 3 -10.10 -16.64 18.84
N MET A 4 -11.35 -16.69 18.38
CA MET A 4 -11.68 -16.23 17.02
C MET A 4 -11.63 -14.70 16.88
N THR A 5 -12.05 -13.97 17.91
CA THR A 5 -11.94 -12.51 17.93
C THR A 5 -10.49 -12.06 18.08
N GLN A 6 -9.69 -12.75 18.89
CA GLN A 6 -8.25 -12.48 18.99
C GLN A 6 -7.54 -12.74 17.66
N ALA A 7 -7.82 -13.87 17.01
CA ALA A 7 -7.27 -14.17 15.69
C ALA A 7 -7.72 -13.15 14.62
N ALA A 8 -8.92 -12.59 14.73
CA ALA A 8 -9.37 -11.51 13.87
C ALA A 8 -8.61 -10.20 14.14
N ALA A 9 -8.34 -9.87 15.41
CA ALA A 9 -7.55 -8.70 15.79
C ALA A 9 -6.10 -8.81 15.26
N GLU A 10 -5.44 -9.95 15.47
CA GLU A 10 -4.08 -10.21 14.96
C GLU A 10 -4.00 -10.07 13.43
N ARG A 11 -5.04 -10.49 12.70
CA ARG A 11 -5.10 -10.31 11.23
C ARG A 11 -5.27 -8.84 10.83
N ILE A 12 -6.05 -8.07 11.58
CA ILE A 12 -6.22 -6.64 11.33
C ILE A 12 -4.91 -5.89 11.63
N GLU A 13 -4.22 -6.25 12.71
CA GLU A 13 -2.89 -5.71 13.02
C GLU A 13 -1.89 -6.02 11.91
N ALA A 14 -1.80 -7.28 11.47
CA ALA A 14 -0.94 -7.64 10.35
C ALA A 14 -1.27 -6.87 9.07
N LEU A 15 -2.56 -6.63 8.79
CA LEU A 15 -2.99 -5.82 7.66
C LEU A 15 -2.58 -4.35 7.80
N ILE A 16 -2.69 -3.79 9.01
CA ILE A 16 -2.23 -2.43 9.32
C ILE A 16 -0.72 -2.32 9.06
N ASP A 17 0.08 -3.24 9.59
CA ASP A 17 1.54 -3.20 9.47
C ASP A 17 1.98 -3.29 8.00
N ILE A 18 1.36 -4.17 7.20
CA ILE A 18 1.64 -4.26 5.76
C ILE A 18 1.24 -2.96 5.04
N THR A 19 0.12 -2.35 5.42
CA THR A 19 -0.35 -1.10 4.81
C THR A 19 0.56 0.07 5.17
N GLU A 20 1.05 0.13 6.42
CA GLU A 20 2.04 1.13 6.85
C GLU A 20 3.36 0.96 6.11
N ALA A 21 3.86 -0.28 5.95
CA ALA A 21 5.05 -0.56 5.15
C ALA A 21 4.89 -0.16 3.67
N LEU A 22 3.72 -0.43 3.08
CA LEU A 22 3.40 0.04 1.74
C LEU A 22 3.38 1.57 1.67
N ASN A 23 2.79 2.26 2.66
CA ASN A 23 2.77 3.72 2.70
C ASN A 23 4.19 4.30 2.66
N LEU A 24 5.12 3.74 3.43
CA LEU A 24 6.51 4.17 3.42
C LEU A 24 7.14 4.04 2.02
N ILE A 25 6.97 2.88 1.38
CA ILE A 25 7.48 2.66 0.03
C ILE A 25 6.87 3.65 -0.97
N PHE A 26 5.56 3.85 -0.94
CA PHE A 26 4.91 4.79 -1.86
C PHE A 26 5.39 6.23 -1.63
N ASP A 27 5.66 6.63 -0.38
CA ASP A 27 6.19 7.96 -0.06
C ASP A 27 7.62 8.14 -0.57
N GLU A 28 8.49 7.14 -0.39
CA GLU A 28 9.85 7.13 -0.93
C GLU A 28 9.84 7.16 -2.47
N GLU A 29 9.00 6.37 -3.12
CA GLU A 29 8.86 6.37 -4.58
C GLU A 29 8.31 7.71 -5.10
N ASN A 30 7.34 8.30 -4.42
CA ASN A 30 6.82 9.62 -4.76
C ASN A 30 7.91 10.68 -4.66
N THR A 31 8.72 10.63 -3.61
CA THR A 31 9.88 11.54 -3.42
C THR A 31 10.88 11.38 -4.56
N ALA A 32 11.25 10.13 -4.90
CA ALA A 32 12.15 9.85 -6.02
C ALA A 32 11.62 10.37 -7.36
N LEU A 33 10.30 10.24 -7.61
CA LEU A 33 9.66 10.77 -8.81
C LEU A 33 9.67 12.30 -8.84
N GLU A 34 9.39 12.96 -7.71
CA GLU A 34 9.40 14.43 -7.59
C GLU A 34 10.79 15.02 -7.76
N GLU A 35 11.81 14.36 -7.22
CA GLU A 35 13.22 14.72 -7.38
C GLU A 35 13.78 14.38 -8.78
N ARG A 36 12.97 13.76 -9.65
CA ARG A 36 13.37 13.27 -10.99
C ARG A 36 14.51 12.26 -10.94
N ARG A 37 14.51 11.40 -9.92
CA ARG A 37 15.46 10.30 -9.69
C ARG A 37 14.74 8.95 -9.63
N PRO A 38 13.99 8.56 -10.69
CA PRO A 38 13.23 7.31 -10.69
C PRO A 38 14.09 6.06 -10.49
N GLU A 39 15.40 6.13 -10.74
CA GLU A 39 16.35 5.05 -10.44
C GLU A 39 16.43 4.71 -8.95
N ASP A 40 16.18 5.66 -8.05
CA ASP A 40 16.18 5.43 -6.61
C ASP A 40 14.95 4.61 -6.17
N ALA A 41 13.88 4.59 -6.97
CA ALA A 41 12.68 3.79 -6.74
C ALA A 41 12.83 2.34 -7.25
N ALA A 42 13.82 2.03 -8.09
CA ALA A 42 14.06 0.69 -8.62
C ALA A 42 14.29 -0.39 -7.53
N PRO A 43 15.13 -0.17 -6.49
CA PRO A 43 15.32 -1.17 -5.43
C PRO A 43 14.05 -1.42 -4.60
N LEU A 44 13.12 -0.46 -4.55
CA LEU A 44 11.88 -0.57 -3.77
C LEU A 44 10.83 -1.47 -4.44
N GLN A 45 10.91 -1.69 -5.75
CA GLN A 45 9.90 -2.45 -6.52
C GLN A 45 9.75 -3.90 -6.04
N ALA A 46 10.86 -4.56 -5.68
CA ALA A 46 10.83 -5.95 -5.25
C ALA A 46 10.09 -6.11 -3.92
N GLU A 47 10.39 -5.23 -2.94
CA GLU A 47 9.72 -5.25 -1.64
C GLU A 47 8.26 -4.79 -1.76
N LYS A 48 7.97 -3.79 -2.61
CA LYS A 48 6.60 -3.36 -2.93
C LYS A 48 5.76 -4.52 -3.45
N ALA A 49 6.29 -5.31 -4.40
CA ALA A 49 5.57 -6.44 -4.98
C ALA A 49 5.30 -7.55 -3.96
N ARG A 50 6.27 -7.80 -3.07
CA ARG A 50 6.11 -8.74 -1.96
C ARG A 50 5.01 -8.27 -1.00
N LEU A 51 5.10 -7.03 -0.51
CA LEU A 51 4.12 -6.45 0.40
C LEU A 51 2.72 -6.37 -0.22
N ALA A 52 2.60 -6.06 -1.52
CA ALA A 52 1.32 -6.06 -2.22
C ALA A 52 0.70 -7.46 -2.28
N SER A 53 1.53 -8.50 -2.47
CA SER A 53 1.07 -9.89 -2.45
C SER A 53 0.58 -10.31 -1.06
N ASP A 54 1.30 -9.89 -0.02
CA ASP A 54 0.93 -10.16 1.37
C ASP A 54 -0.33 -9.38 1.78
N TYR A 55 -0.44 -8.12 1.37
CA TYR A 55 -1.65 -7.30 1.53
C TYR A 55 -2.87 -7.96 0.92
N ALA A 56 -2.78 -8.40 -0.35
CA ALA A 56 -3.88 -9.07 -1.04
C ALA A 56 -4.31 -10.36 -0.33
N ARG A 57 -3.36 -11.11 0.25
CA ARG A 57 -3.65 -12.30 1.05
C ARG A 57 -4.36 -11.94 2.35
N SER A 58 -3.86 -10.96 3.07
CA SER A 58 -4.44 -10.48 4.33
C SER A 58 -5.86 -9.95 4.15
N ILE A 59 -6.11 -9.17 3.09
CA ILE A 59 -7.46 -8.70 2.74
C ILE A 59 -8.42 -9.86 2.50
N ARG A 60 -7.99 -10.91 1.78
CA ARG A 60 -8.84 -12.10 1.55
C ARG A 60 -9.15 -12.82 2.87
N ALA A 61 -8.17 -12.93 3.77
CA ALA A 61 -8.38 -13.54 5.08
C ALA A 61 -9.37 -12.74 5.93
N VAL A 62 -9.24 -11.41 5.98
CA VAL A 62 -10.16 -10.51 6.68
C VAL A 62 -11.57 -10.58 6.05
N ALA A 63 -11.66 -10.63 4.72
CA ALA A 63 -12.95 -10.75 4.02
C ALA A 63 -13.65 -12.09 4.27
N ALA A 64 -12.90 -13.18 4.45
CA ALA A 64 -13.44 -14.49 4.80
C ALA A 64 -13.97 -14.53 6.25
N ASP A 65 -13.47 -13.65 7.13
CA ASP A 65 -13.78 -13.65 8.57
C ASP A 65 -14.52 -12.39 9.04
N ARG A 66 -15.34 -11.80 8.16
CA ARG A 66 -16.03 -10.51 8.41
C ARG A 66 -16.86 -10.48 9.70
N ALA A 67 -17.46 -11.60 10.09
CA ALA A 67 -18.30 -11.68 11.29
C ALA A 67 -17.49 -11.44 12.58
N HIS A 68 -16.29 -12.01 12.67
CA HIS A 68 -15.42 -11.82 13.84
C HIS A 68 -14.67 -10.49 13.76
N VAL A 69 -14.31 -10.03 12.56
CA VAL A 69 -13.72 -8.69 12.32
C VAL A 69 -14.64 -7.57 12.80
N ALA A 70 -15.95 -7.69 12.57
CA ALA A 70 -16.94 -6.71 13.04
C ALA A 70 -17.03 -6.64 14.58
N SER A 71 -16.53 -7.66 15.28
CA SER A 71 -16.49 -7.74 16.74
C SER A 71 -15.14 -7.34 17.33
N VAL A 72 -14.16 -6.94 16.51
CA VAL A 72 -12.84 -6.45 16.95
C VAL A 72 -12.96 -5.04 17.52
N ASP A 73 -12.01 -4.67 18.39
CA ASP A 73 -11.89 -3.34 18.98
C ASP A 73 -11.99 -2.23 17.93
N GLN A 74 -12.82 -1.23 18.23
CA GLN A 74 -13.11 -0.15 17.31
C GLN A 74 -11.89 0.74 17.02
N THR A 75 -10.93 0.83 17.95
CA THR A 75 -9.67 1.54 17.78
C THR A 75 -8.84 0.93 16.66
N LEU A 76 -8.78 -0.41 16.59
CA LEU A 76 -8.07 -1.11 15.51
C LEU A 76 -8.72 -0.85 14.15
N LEU A 77 -10.06 -0.88 14.08
CA LEU A 77 -10.78 -0.58 12.84
C LEU A 77 -10.58 0.88 12.39
N VAL A 78 -10.54 1.82 13.34
CA VAL A 78 -10.23 3.23 13.05
C VAL A 78 -8.79 3.37 12.53
N ARG A 79 -7.81 2.70 13.14
CA ARG A 79 -6.42 2.71 12.68
C ARG A 79 -6.29 2.11 11.28
N LEU A 80 -6.93 0.97 11.02
CA LEU A 80 -6.97 0.36 9.69
C LEU A 80 -7.54 1.31 8.62
N ARG A 81 -8.60 2.03 8.96
CA ARG A 81 -9.19 3.02 8.05
C ARG A 81 -8.24 4.19 7.80
N ALA A 82 -7.57 4.68 8.83
CA ALA A 82 -6.62 5.79 8.71
C ALA A 82 -5.45 5.42 7.79
N VAL A 83 -4.82 4.25 8.01
CA VAL A 83 -3.67 3.82 7.18
C VAL A 83 -4.07 3.54 5.74
N THR A 84 -5.26 2.98 5.51
CA THR A 84 -5.82 2.78 4.15
C THR A 84 -6.09 4.12 3.45
N THR A 85 -6.58 5.12 4.16
CA THR A 85 -6.81 6.45 3.59
C THR A 85 -5.50 7.11 3.15
N SER A 86 -4.45 6.99 3.97
CA SER A 86 -3.11 7.46 3.62
C SER A 86 -2.56 6.72 2.39
N PHE A 87 -2.76 5.40 2.31
CA PHE A 87 -2.36 4.59 1.17
C PHE A 87 -3.00 5.05 -0.14
N GLU A 88 -4.32 5.27 -0.13
CA GLU A 88 -5.06 5.77 -1.30
C GLU A 88 -4.56 7.14 -1.76
N ALA A 89 -4.27 8.05 -0.82
CA ALA A 89 -3.73 9.37 -1.12
C ALA A 89 -2.34 9.30 -1.77
N LEU A 90 -1.44 8.47 -1.22
CA LEU A 90 -0.09 8.27 -1.75
C LEU A 90 -0.11 7.62 -3.14
N ALA A 91 -0.98 6.63 -3.35
CA ALA A 91 -1.14 5.99 -4.66
C ALA A 91 -1.71 6.96 -5.71
N ALA A 92 -2.67 7.82 -5.32
CA ALA A 92 -3.21 8.85 -6.20
C ALA A 92 -2.14 9.90 -6.58
N ARG A 93 -1.29 10.29 -5.62
CA ARG A 93 -0.13 11.17 -5.89
C ARG A 93 0.84 10.52 -6.86
N GLN A 94 1.19 9.24 -6.65
CA GLN A 94 2.10 8.51 -7.54
C GLN A 94 1.57 8.47 -8.98
N ARG A 95 0.28 8.14 -9.15
CA ARG A 95 -0.36 8.14 -10.47
C ARG A 95 -0.25 9.51 -11.14
N THR A 96 -0.51 10.59 -10.40
CA THR A 96 -0.41 11.96 -10.92
C THR A 96 1.01 12.30 -11.35
N LEU A 97 2.02 11.92 -10.55
CA LEU A 97 3.44 12.14 -10.88
C LEU A 97 3.86 11.36 -12.13
N LEU A 98 3.39 10.12 -12.28
CA LEU A 98 3.65 9.28 -13.45
C LEU A 98 2.96 9.82 -14.71
N ASP A 99 1.72 10.30 -14.61
CA ASP A 99 0.96 10.88 -15.73
C ASP A 99 1.59 12.19 -16.23
N HIS A 100 2.21 12.97 -15.33
CA HIS A 100 2.89 14.22 -15.65
C HIS A 100 4.39 14.05 -15.95
N ALA A 101 4.95 12.86 -15.74
CA ALA A 101 6.31 12.57 -16.18
C ALA A 101 6.32 12.66 -17.72
N PRO A 102 7.17 13.51 -18.32
CA PRO A 102 7.23 13.60 -19.77
C PRO A 102 7.53 12.21 -20.31
N HIS A 103 6.64 11.68 -21.13
CA HIS A 103 6.97 10.53 -21.98
C HIS A 103 8.34 10.80 -22.60
N PRO A 104 9.26 9.81 -22.66
CA PRO A 104 10.40 9.91 -23.55
C PRO A 104 9.86 9.88 -24.99
N SER A 105 9.35 11.00 -25.46
CA SER A 105 8.89 11.19 -26.82
C SER A 105 10.11 11.19 -27.74
N ALA A 106 10.25 10.07 -28.45
CA ALA A 106 10.57 10.03 -29.87
C ALA A 106 11.59 11.06 -30.37
N VAL A 107 12.87 10.84 -30.07
CA VAL A 107 13.99 11.40 -30.83
C VAL A 107 14.71 10.27 -31.57
N ALA A 108 14.06 9.70 -32.58
CA ALA A 108 14.71 8.83 -33.57
C ALA A 108 13.87 8.67 -34.85
N GLN A 109 13.46 9.78 -35.47
CA GLN A 109 13.12 9.79 -36.91
C GLN A 109 13.64 11.10 -37.49
N GLY A 110 14.85 11.07 -38.03
CA GLY A 110 15.48 12.22 -38.63
C GLY A 110 16.99 12.08 -38.76
N ALA A 111 17.45 11.12 -39.57
CA ALA A 111 18.71 11.16 -40.30
C ALA A 111 18.70 10.06 -41.38
#